data_AF-A0AAW1PP29-F1
#
_entry.id   AF-A0AAW1PP29-F1
#
_cell.length_a   1.000
_cell.length_b   1.000
_cell.length_c   1.000
_cell.angle_alpha   90.00
_cell.angle_beta   90.00
_cell.angle_gamma   90.00
#
_symmetry.space_group_name_H-M   'P 1'
#
loop_
_entity.id
_entity.type
_entity.pdbx_description
1 polymer ?
#
loop_
_entity_poly.entity_id
_entity_poly.type
_entity_poly.pdbx_seq_one_letter_code
_entity_poly.pdbx_strand_id
1 'polypeptide(L)'
;MQGSFYAVVCRQASVSWLFPSVVQIDQKFLRNPGSGCSNVDLLKGRAPSQSYILAGGGVVVSEADAGVNGYAASQQPRVAFAKDVVAVFCGYLSNLEDLLDRHRLHSLRQWCSKDSSADQTSLAAHVLHHLYFQYAPANLMVLLSELQGEFTFMLYDAHRKRAFAARSPSPYQPLYQATDKDGCLHVTNEPPSTNQAPQAHDVPHDAWREVPPGHCITGRNFNLQQFALTPGQLTERRSIELLEDSSPPLNGSSSWTLSMPSSKDAADTAQEDSSLSRRSVELDLDDEAFLASMGEFAPRPAYGTSKARGVLV
;
A
#
# COMPACT_ATOMS: atom_id res chain seq x y z
N MET A 1 -9.59 -11.26 -16.30
CA MET A 1 -8.77 -10.03 -16.41
C MET A 1 -8.37 -9.64 -15.01
N GLN A 2 -7.11 -9.27 -14.73
CA GLN A 2 -6.76 -8.80 -13.39
C GLN A 2 -7.42 -7.43 -13.14
N GLY A 3 -7.86 -7.21 -11.91
CA GLY A 3 -8.32 -5.91 -11.44
C GLY A 3 -7.27 -4.83 -11.58
N SER A 4 -7.67 -3.57 -11.79
CA SER A 4 -6.72 -2.44 -11.82
C SER A 4 -7.00 -1.42 -10.72
N PHE A 5 -5.95 -0.84 -10.18
CA PHE A 5 -6.08 0.37 -9.35
C PHE A 5 -5.21 1.49 -9.87
N TYR A 6 -5.63 2.69 -9.51
CA TYR A 6 -4.93 3.91 -9.83
C TYR A 6 -5.01 4.89 -8.64
N ALA A 7 -3.86 5.20 -8.08
CA ALA A 7 -3.76 6.07 -6.93
C ALA A 7 -3.04 7.35 -7.27
N VAL A 8 -3.50 8.48 -6.71
CA VAL A 8 -2.81 9.78 -6.80
C VAL A 8 -2.66 10.36 -5.41
N VAL A 9 -1.43 10.62 -4.99
CA VAL A 9 -1.14 11.19 -3.68
C VAL A 9 -0.26 12.42 -3.82
N CYS A 10 -0.75 13.57 -3.37
CA CYS A 10 -0.06 14.84 -3.57
C CYS A 10 0.76 15.27 -2.35
N ARG A 11 1.99 15.75 -2.59
CA ARG A 11 2.95 16.14 -1.54
C ARG A 11 2.51 17.34 -0.71
N GLN A 12 1.76 18.28 -1.29
CA GLN A 12 1.52 19.58 -0.70
C GLN A 12 0.05 19.98 -0.79
N ALA A 13 -0.65 19.88 0.32
CA ALA A 13 -1.90 20.62 0.52
C ALA A 13 -1.55 22.08 0.91
N SER A 14 -0.88 22.82 0.02
CA SER A 14 -0.88 24.28 0.11
C SER A 14 -2.03 24.80 -0.74
N VAL A 15 -3.25 24.51 -0.31
CA VAL A 15 -4.40 25.33 -0.72
C VAL A 15 -4.45 26.46 0.29
N SER A 16 -3.67 27.52 0.03
CA SER A 16 -3.97 28.83 0.58
C SER A 16 -5.34 29.23 0.05
N TRP A 17 -6.33 29.30 0.94
CA TRP A 17 -7.69 29.74 0.61
C TRP A 17 -7.73 31.26 0.34
N LEU A 18 -7.08 31.73 -0.72
CA LEU A 18 -7.25 33.06 -1.32
C LEU A 18 -7.02 32.91 -2.85
N PHE A 19 -8.07 33.20 -3.62
CA PHE A 19 -8.29 33.07 -5.09
C PHE A 19 -7.13 33.45 -6.04
N PRO A 20 -7.25 33.27 -7.39
CA PRO A 20 -7.74 32.13 -8.18
C PRO A 20 -6.74 31.68 -9.29
N SER A 21 -6.99 30.49 -9.84
CA SER A 21 -6.42 29.92 -11.10
C SER A 21 -5.18 29.04 -10.94
N VAL A 22 -5.23 27.84 -11.58
CA VAL A 22 -4.21 26.75 -11.65
C VAL A 22 -4.28 25.81 -10.44
N VAL A 23 -4.69 24.53 -10.46
CA VAL A 23 -4.97 23.49 -11.47
C VAL A 23 -6.35 22.87 -11.18
N GLN A 24 -7.14 22.66 -12.23
CA GLN A 24 -8.52 22.19 -12.15
C GLN A 24 -8.56 20.66 -12.18
N ILE A 25 -8.33 20.00 -11.03
CA ILE A 25 -9.13 18.80 -10.72
C ILE A 25 -10.55 19.37 -10.56
N ASP A 26 -11.42 19.08 -11.53
CA ASP A 26 -12.71 19.74 -11.74
C ASP A 26 -13.32 20.33 -10.44
N GLN A 27 -13.27 21.66 -10.29
CA GLN A 27 -13.68 22.39 -9.08
C GLN A 27 -15.16 22.18 -8.70
N LYS A 28 -15.93 21.50 -9.54
CA LYS A 28 -17.29 21.02 -9.22
C LYS A 28 -17.31 19.90 -8.18
N PHE A 29 -16.22 19.16 -8.01
CA PHE A 29 -16.15 18.02 -7.10
C PHE A 29 -16.18 18.41 -5.61
N LEU A 30 -15.74 19.64 -5.27
CA LEU A 30 -15.50 20.05 -3.87
C LEU A 30 -16.54 21.06 -3.32
N ARG A 31 -17.54 21.48 -4.10
CA ARG A 31 -18.51 22.52 -3.67
C ARG A 31 -19.87 22.02 -3.23
N ASN A 32 -20.21 20.74 -3.42
CA ASN A 32 -21.52 20.23 -3.04
C ASN A 32 -21.48 18.71 -2.81
N PRO A 33 -21.40 18.21 -1.57
CA PRO A 33 -21.48 16.77 -1.30
C PRO A 33 -22.87 16.17 -1.61
N GLY A 34 -23.83 16.97 -2.08
CA GLY A 34 -25.22 16.57 -2.36
C GLY A 34 -25.73 16.76 -3.79
N SER A 35 -24.93 17.22 -4.76
CA SER A 35 -25.39 17.34 -6.15
C SER A 35 -24.66 16.35 -7.06
N GLY A 36 -25.33 15.25 -7.38
CA GLY A 36 -24.86 14.31 -8.39
C GLY A 36 -24.66 15.01 -9.73
N CYS A 37 -23.47 14.86 -10.31
CA CYS A 37 -23.19 14.95 -11.75
C CYS A 37 -21.76 14.46 -12.04
N SER A 38 -21.69 13.20 -12.51
CA SER A 38 -20.90 12.69 -13.64
C SER A 38 -19.71 13.54 -14.15
N ASN A 39 -18.51 13.26 -13.64
CA ASN A 39 -17.28 13.31 -14.43
C ASN A 39 -16.38 12.07 -14.25
N VAL A 40 -16.95 10.99 -13.68
CA VAL A 40 -16.48 9.59 -13.83
C VAL A 40 -16.78 9.08 -15.26
N ASP A 41 -17.20 9.97 -16.17
CA ASP A 41 -17.58 9.65 -17.55
C ASP A 41 -16.38 9.42 -18.49
N LEU A 42 -15.15 9.67 -18.03
CA LEU A 42 -13.91 9.28 -18.74
C LEU A 42 -13.66 7.76 -18.70
N LEU A 43 -14.47 7.02 -17.94
CA LEU A 43 -14.54 5.56 -17.94
C LEU A 43 -15.90 5.07 -18.47
N LYS A 44 -16.63 5.86 -19.30
CA LYS A 44 -17.87 5.42 -19.95
C LYS A 44 -17.59 4.20 -20.84
N GLY A 45 -17.85 3.01 -20.29
CA GLY A 45 -17.57 1.70 -20.89
C GLY A 45 -16.74 0.75 -20.03
N ARG A 46 -16.23 1.21 -18.87
CA ARG A 46 -15.46 0.39 -17.91
C ARG A 46 -16.33 -0.10 -16.76
N ALA A 47 -15.86 -1.18 -16.12
CA ALA A 47 -16.44 -1.77 -14.91
C ALA A 47 -16.61 -0.73 -13.78
N PRO A 48 -17.48 -0.97 -12.79
CA PRO A 48 -17.74 -0.01 -11.72
C PRO A 48 -16.44 0.42 -11.01
N SER A 49 -16.18 1.72 -11.01
CA SER A 49 -15.03 2.31 -10.31
C SER A 49 -15.47 2.91 -8.97
N GLN A 50 -14.70 2.67 -7.91
CA GLN A 50 -14.87 3.27 -6.59
C GLN A 50 -13.81 4.35 -6.38
N SER A 51 -14.20 5.50 -5.83
CA SER A 51 -13.29 6.63 -5.57
C SER A 51 -13.29 6.99 -4.09
N TYR A 52 -12.10 7.06 -3.50
CA TYR A 52 -11.87 7.46 -2.10
C TYR A 52 -11.07 8.76 -2.10
N ILE A 53 -11.71 9.85 -1.71
CA ILE A 53 -11.08 11.18 -1.70
C ILE A 53 -10.89 11.61 -0.26
N LEU A 54 -9.64 11.88 0.08
CA LEU A 54 -9.19 12.13 1.44
C LEU A 54 -8.34 13.40 1.49
N ALA A 55 -8.12 13.93 2.69
CA ALA A 55 -7.26 15.11 2.84
C ALA A 55 -5.84 14.81 2.30
N GLY A 56 -5.41 15.55 1.27
CA GLY A 56 -4.07 15.45 0.66
C GLY A 56 -3.91 14.43 -0.47
N GLY A 57 -4.94 13.65 -0.83
CA GLY A 57 -4.83 12.62 -1.86
C GLY A 57 -6.15 11.98 -2.27
N GLY A 58 -6.11 11.21 -3.35
CA GLY A 58 -7.27 10.49 -3.87
C GLY A 58 -6.87 9.10 -4.39
N VAL A 59 -7.69 8.10 -4.08
CA VAL A 59 -7.51 6.74 -4.55
C VAL A 59 -8.68 6.38 -5.45
N VAL A 60 -8.40 5.99 -6.69
CA VAL A 60 -9.41 5.53 -7.64
C VAL A 60 -9.16 4.07 -7.94
N VAL A 61 -10.19 3.27 -7.71
CA VAL A 61 -10.11 1.82 -7.84
C VAL A 61 -11.05 1.42 -8.97
N SER A 62 -10.51 0.73 -9.98
CA SER A 62 -11.29 0.20 -11.09
C SER A 62 -11.40 -1.31 -10.91
N GLU A 63 -12.46 -1.76 -10.26
CA GLU A 63 -12.67 -3.19 -10.09
C GLU A 63 -12.79 -3.85 -11.47
N ALA A 64 -12.09 -4.96 -11.67
CA ALA A 64 -12.33 -5.83 -12.80
C ALA A 64 -12.68 -7.22 -12.28
N ASP A 65 -13.62 -7.87 -12.95
CA ASP A 65 -13.93 -9.26 -12.67
C ASP A 65 -12.71 -10.12 -13.05
N ALA A 66 -12.02 -10.63 -12.02
CA ALA A 66 -10.99 -11.64 -12.20
C ALA A 66 -11.66 -12.99 -12.49
N GLY A 67 -12.27 -13.10 -13.66
CA GLY A 67 -12.75 -14.37 -14.19
C GLY A 67 -11.56 -15.27 -14.51
N VAL A 68 -11.26 -16.21 -13.62
CA VAL A 68 -10.40 -17.36 -13.88
C VAL A 68 -11.30 -18.59 -13.96
N ASN A 69 -11.48 -19.11 -15.18
CA ASN A 69 -11.95 -20.46 -15.49
C ASN A 69 -13.00 -21.07 -14.53
N GLY A 70 -14.22 -20.53 -14.51
CA GLY A 70 -15.39 -21.20 -13.92
C GLY A 70 -15.54 -21.10 -12.39
N TYR A 71 -14.60 -20.45 -11.69
CA TYR A 71 -14.81 -20.05 -10.29
C TYR A 71 -15.45 -18.65 -10.25
N ALA A 72 -16.25 -18.39 -9.20
CA ALA A 72 -16.89 -17.09 -9.00
C ALA A 72 -15.83 -15.99 -9.11
N ALA A 73 -16.08 -15.00 -9.98
CA ALA A 73 -15.13 -13.91 -10.21
C ALA A 73 -14.86 -13.21 -8.87
N SER A 74 -13.63 -13.30 -8.37
CA SER A 74 -13.20 -12.43 -7.28
C SER A 74 -13.02 -11.05 -7.88
N GLN A 75 -13.74 -10.07 -7.35
CA GLN A 75 -13.48 -8.68 -7.70
C GLN A 75 -12.12 -8.31 -7.15
N GLN A 76 -11.22 -7.89 -8.05
CA GLN A 76 -9.95 -7.32 -7.66
C GLN A 76 -9.85 -5.93 -8.28
N PRO A 77 -9.05 -5.03 -7.70
CA PRO A 77 -8.42 -5.11 -6.37
C PRO A 77 -9.45 -5.12 -5.22
N ARG A 78 -9.02 -5.45 -4.00
CA ARG A 78 -9.84 -5.32 -2.79
C ARG A 78 -9.43 -4.11 -1.99
N VAL A 79 -10.41 -3.38 -1.48
CA VAL A 79 -10.21 -2.15 -0.72
C VAL A 79 -10.66 -2.35 0.72
N ALA A 80 -9.81 -1.99 1.67
CA ALA A 80 -10.20 -1.79 3.06
C ALA A 80 -10.07 -0.30 3.40
N PHE A 81 -11.09 0.26 4.04
CA PHE A 81 -11.13 1.67 4.38
C PHE A 81 -11.65 1.86 5.80
N ALA A 82 -10.85 2.51 6.64
CA ALA A 82 -11.25 2.94 7.98
C ALA A 82 -10.26 3.97 8.54
N LYS A 83 -10.74 4.84 9.45
CA LYS A 83 -9.95 5.85 10.17
C LYS A 83 -9.06 6.71 9.25
N ASP A 84 -9.61 7.15 8.12
CA ASP A 84 -8.90 7.93 7.09
C ASP A 84 -7.70 7.24 6.43
N VAL A 85 -7.63 5.91 6.53
CA VAL A 85 -6.64 5.07 5.87
C VAL A 85 -7.34 4.18 4.83
N VAL A 86 -6.89 4.26 3.58
CA VAL A 86 -7.31 3.38 2.48
C VAL A 86 -6.19 2.39 2.22
N ALA A 87 -6.52 1.10 2.19
CA ALA A 87 -5.66 0.02 1.74
C ALA A 87 -6.25 -0.60 0.48
N VAL A 88 -5.49 -0.62 -0.61
CA VAL A 88 -5.82 -1.30 -1.86
C VAL A 88 -4.88 -2.47 -2.02
N PHE A 89 -5.42 -3.69 -2.14
CA PHE A 89 -4.65 -4.92 -2.19
C PHE A 89 -4.98 -5.74 -3.45
N CYS A 90 -3.94 -6.20 -4.14
CA CYS A 90 -3.99 -7.17 -5.23
C CYS A 90 -3.12 -8.37 -4.91
N GLY A 91 -3.57 -9.56 -5.27
CA GLY A 91 -2.84 -10.81 -5.09
C GLY A 91 -3.38 -11.63 -3.93
N TYR A 92 -2.50 -12.37 -3.24
CA TYR A 92 -2.85 -13.24 -2.10
C TYR A 92 -1.71 -13.27 -1.07
N LEU A 93 -2.06 -13.61 0.16
CA LEU A 93 -1.11 -13.86 1.24
C LEU A 93 -1.10 -15.35 1.56
N SER A 94 0.04 -16.02 1.40
CA SER A 94 0.19 -17.45 1.68
C SER A 94 0.19 -17.74 3.17
N ASN A 95 0.56 -16.77 4.01
CA ASN A 95 0.55 -16.87 5.46
C ASN A 95 -0.64 -16.13 6.10
N LEU A 96 -1.75 -15.96 5.36
CA LEU A 96 -2.91 -15.21 5.84
C LEU A 96 -3.48 -15.78 7.16
N GLU A 97 -3.63 -17.11 7.24
CA GLU A 97 -4.14 -17.78 8.44
C GLU A 97 -3.19 -17.58 9.63
N ASP A 98 -1.87 -17.73 9.42
CA ASP A 98 -0.87 -17.48 10.45
C ASP A 98 -0.88 -16.03 10.93
N LEU A 99 -1.16 -15.06 10.04
CA LEU A 99 -1.30 -13.65 10.42
C LEU A 99 -2.56 -13.43 11.26
N LEU A 100 -3.67 -14.06 10.91
CA LEU A 100 -4.91 -13.96 11.69
C LEU A 100 -4.70 -14.51 13.11
N ASP A 101 -4.06 -15.67 13.23
CA ASP A 101 -3.82 -16.32 14.52
C ASP A 101 -2.83 -15.52 15.38
N ARG A 102 -1.69 -15.10 14.82
CA ARG A 102 -0.65 -14.38 15.56
C ARG A 102 -1.09 -12.99 16.02
N HIS A 103 -1.94 -12.32 15.24
CA HIS A 103 -2.47 -11.00 15.56
C HIS A 103 -3.86 -11.04 16.21
N ARG A 104 -4.37 -12.24 16.54
CA ARG A 104 -5.68 -12.46 17.17
C ARG A 104 -6.86 -11.87 16.38
N LEU A 105 -6.75 -11.81 15.06
CA LEU A 105 -7.72 -11.19 14.15
C LEU A 105 -8.87 -12.13 13.76
N HIS A 106 -9.25 -13.08 14.61
CA HIS A 106 -10.30 -14.04 14.30
C HIS A 106 -11.67 -13.37 14.09
N SER A 107 -11.90 -12.24 14.74
CA SER A 107 -13.13 -11.45 14.58
C SER A 107 -13.23 -10.84 13.16
N LEU A 108 -12.11 -10.47 12.54
CA LEU A 108 -12.07 -10.04 11.13
C LEU A 108 -12.49 -11.18 10.20
N ARG A 109 -12.00 -12.39 10.45
CA ARG A 109 -12.40 -13.59 9.69
C ARG A 109 -13.90 -13.83 9.80
N GLN A 110 -14.45 -13.77 11.01
CA GLN A 110 -15.87 -13.97 11.24
C GLN A 110 -16.71 -12.88 10.55
N TRP A 111 -16.24 -11.63 10.58
CA TRP A 111 -16.90 -10.52 9.92
C TRP A 111 -16.91 -10.72 8.40
N CYS A 112 -15.76 -11.01 7.77
CA CYS A 112 -15.69 -11.27 6.34
C CYS A 112 -16.49 -12.51 5.91
N SER A 113 -16.64 -13.51 6.78
CA SER A 113 -17.41 -14.74 6.49
C SER A 113 -18.92 -14.53 6.41
N LYS A 114 -19.45 -13.46 7.03
CA LYS A 114 -20.88 -13.12 6.98
C LYS A 114 -21.29 -12.58 5.62
N ASP A 115 -20.36 -11.93 4.93
CA ASP A 115 -20.52 -11.63 3.52
C ASP A 115 -20.28 -12.94 2.76
N SER A 116 -21.32 -13.46 2.12
CA SER A 116 -21.35 -14.76 1.43
C SER A 116 -20.33 -14.95 0.30
N SER A 117 -19.43 -13.98 0.12
CA SER A 117 -18.31 -13.96 -0.83
C SER A 117 -16.98 -13.64 -0.14
N ALA A 118 -16.72 -14.20 1.05
CA ALA A 118 -15.49 -14.05 1.83
C ALA A 118 -14.23 -14.44 1.04
N ASP A 119 -13.83 -13.55 0.14
CA ASP A 119 -12.69 -13.66 -0.72
C ASP A 119 -11.46 -13.45 0.16
N GLN A 120 -10.53 -14.41 0.11
CA GLN A 120 -9.26 -14.33 0.85
C GLN A 120 -8.52 -13.02 0.53
N THR A 121 -8.70 -12.48 -0.67
CA THR A 121 -8.16 -11.18 -1.07
C THR A 121 -8.74 -10.03 -0.24
N SER A 122 -10.04 -10.08 0.07
CA SER A 122 -10.71 -9.07 0.90
C SER A 122 -10.22 -9.16 2.34
N LEU A 123 -10.12 -10.38 2.87
CA LEU A 123 -9.56 -10.61 4.20
C LEU A 123 -8.10 -10.14 4.29
N ALA A 124 -7.30 -10.38 3.24
CA ALA A 124 -5.92 -9.89 3.16
C ALA A 124 -5.84 -8.35 3.16
N ALA A 125 -6.73 -7.65 2.46
CA ALA A 125 -6.79 -6.18 2.51
C ALA A 125 -7.08 -5.65 3.93
N HIS A 126 -7.98 -6.31 4.66
CA HIS A 126 -8.32 -5.96 6.04
C HIS A 126 -7.20 -6.27 7.03
N VAL A 127 -6.54 -7.43 6.87
CA VAL A 127 -5.35 -7.79 7.67
C VAL A 127 -4.24 -6.77 7.43
N LEU A 128 -3.94 -6.44 6.17
CA LEU A 128 -2.96 -5.40 5.83
C LEU A 128 -3.28 -4.06 6.50
N HIS A 129 -4.54 -3.64 6.43
CA HIS A 129 -5.01 -2.40 7.05
C HIS A 129 -4.84 -2.42 8.58
N HIS A 130 -5.18 -3.53 9.25
CA HIS A 130 -4.99 -3.68 10.69
C HIS A 130 -3.49 -3.66 11.08
N LEU A 131 -2.65 -4.44 10.38
CA LEU A 131 -1.20 -4.48 10.61
C LEU A 131 -0.57 -3.10 10.41
N TYR A 132 -1.10 -2.28 9.47
CA TYR A 132 -0.64 -0.90 9.31
C TYR A 132 -0.82 -0.09 10.59
N PHE A 133 -1.97 -0.15 11.28
CA PHE A 133 -2.14 0.59 12.54
C PHE A 133 -1.20 0.11 13.64
N GLN A 134 -0.91 -1.18 13.70
CA GLN A 134 -0.01 -1.76 14.68
C GLN A 134 1.44 -1.35 14.45
N TYR A 135 1.91 -1.38 13.20
CA TYR A 135 3.34 -1.20 12.87
C TYR A 135 3.71 0.18 12.34
N ALA A 136 2.79 0.92 11.71
CA ALA A 136 3.09 2.22 11.10
C ALA A 136 3.66 3.28 12.05
N PRO A 137 3.31 3.33 13.37
CA PRO A 137 3.97 4.26 14.29
C PRO A 137 5.47 4.01 14.45
N ALA A 138 5.92 2.76 14.33
CA ALA A 138 7.29 2.36 14.65
C ALA A 138 8.13 2.09 13.39
N ASN A 139 7.71 1.11 12.57
CA ASN A 139 8.51 0.66 11.43
C ASN A 139 7.67 -0.14 10.40
N LEU A 140 7.41 0.46 9.23
CA LEU A 140 6.70 -0.21 8.13
C LEU A 140 7.47 -1.39 7.53
N MET A 141 8.79 -1.47 7.70
CA MET A 141 9.57 -2.61 7.22
C MET A 141 9.26 -3.88 8.00
N VAL A 142 8.88 -3.76 9.28
CA VAL A 142 8.44 -4.89 10.09
C VAL A 142 7.14 -5.47 9.50
N LEU A 143 6.18 -4.60 9.17
CA LEU A 143 4.96 -5.03 8.47
C LEU A 143 5.29 -5.80 7.19
N LEU A 144 6.19 -5.28 6.34
CA LEU A 144 6.55 -5.96 5.09
C LEU A 144 7.21 -7.32 5.31
N SER A 145 8.01 -7.47 6.37
CA SER A 145 8.65 -8.74 6.70
C SER A 145 7.66 -9.81 7.18
N GLU A 146 6.48 -9.40 7.65
CA GLU A 146 5.40 -10.29 8.07
C GLU A 146 4.58 -10.81 6.88
N LEU A 147 4.59 -10.13 5.73
CA LEU A 147 3.77 -10.50 4.59
C LEU A 147 4.48 -11.54 3.72
N GLN A 148 3.85 -12.70 3.56
CA GLN A 148 4.32 -13.74 2.65
C GLN A 148 3.27 -14.02 1.59
N GLY A 149 3.69 -14.07 0.33
CA GLY A 149 2.81 -14.35 -0.79
C GLY A 149 3.16 -13.55 -2.03
N GLU A 150 2.19 -13.49 -2.93
CA GLU A 150 2.27 -12.73 -4.17
C GLU A 150 1.32 -11.56 -4.07
N PHE A 151 1.85 -10.35 -3.98
CA PHE A 151 1.01 -9.19 -3.77
C PHE A 151 1.59 -7.92 -4.36
N THR A 152 0.69 -6.99 -4.66
CA THR A 152 0.97 -5.56 -4.74
C THR A 152 -0.09 -4.82 -3.97
N PHE A 153 0.29 -3.83 -3.19
CA PHE A 153 -0.68 -3.02 -2.48
C PHE A 153 -0.27 -1.55 -2.43
N MET A 154 -1.26 -0.72 -2.12
CA MET A 154 -1.11 0.69 -1.80
C MET A 154 -1.87 0.99 -0.51
N LEU A 155 -1.27 1.79 0.35
CA LEU A 155 -1.83 2.35 1.57
C LEU A 155 -1.73 3.88 1.48
N TYR A 156 -2.83 4.57 1.76
CA TYR A 156 -2.84 6.03 1.92
C TYR A 156 -3.42 6.40 3.26
N ASP A 157 -2.63 7.11 4.06
CA ASP A 157 -2.99 7.62 5.37
C ASP A 157 -3.16 9.14 5.28
N ALA A 158 -4.41 9.60 5.32
CA ALA A 158 -4.74 11.02 5.18
C ALA A 158 -4.29 11.84 6.39
N HIS A 159 -4.34 11.25 7.59
CA HIS A 159 -3.94 11.92 8.82
C HIS A 159 -2.44 12.25 8.79
N ARG A 160 -1.62 11.29 8.34
CA ARG A 160 -0.16 11.48 8.21
C ARG A 160 0.25 12.13 6.89
N LYS A 161 -0.67 12.21 5.93
CA LYS A 161 -0.42 12.64 4.53
C LYS A 161 0.73 11.84 3.93
N ARG A 162 0.63 10.51 4.00
CA ARG A 162 1.66 9.58 3.53
C ARG A 162 1.03 8.48 2.67
N ALA A 163 1.68 8.21 1.55
CA ALA A 163 1.45 7.01 0.77
C ALA A 163 2.51 5.97 1.10
N PHE A 164 2.12 4.72 0.96
CA PHE A 164 3.01 3.59 0.99
C PHE A 164 2.53 2.59 -0.06
N ALA A 165 3.42 2.08 -0.88
CA ALA A 165 3.08 1.04 -1.85
C ALA A 165 4.19 0.01 -1.90
N ALA A 166 3.85 -1.26 -2.10
CA ALA A 166 4.83 -2.32 -2.10
C ALA A 166 4.49 -3.38 -3.14
N ARG A 167 5.55 -3.96 -3.70
CA ARG A 167 5.50 -5.11 -4.59
C ARG A 167 6.24 -6.27 -3.94
N SER A 168 5.61 -7.44 -3.87
CA SER A 168 6.28 -8.63 -3.34
C SER A 168 7.47 -9.04 -4.24
N PRO A 169 8.36 -9.94 -3.78
CA PRO A 169 9.46 -10.46 -4.60
C PRO A 169 9.03 -11.25 -5.85
N SER A 170 7.73 -11.53 -5.97
CA SER A 170 7.16 -12.26 -7.10
C SER A 170 7.13 -11.41 -8.37
N PRO A 171 7.40 -12.00 -9.55
CA PRO A 171 7.30 -11.27 -10.82
C PRO A 171 5.86 -11.00 -11.25
N TYR A 172 4.88 -11.73 -10.71
CA TYR A 172 3.53 -11.85 -11.28
C TYR A 172 2.58 -10.68 -10.99
N GLN A 173 2.80 -9.93 -9.90
CA GLN A 173 2.02 -8.73 -9.60
C GLN A 173 2.89 -7.50 -9.87
N PRO A 174 2.70 -6.81 -11.00
CA PRO A 174 3.47 -5.62 -11.30
C PRO A 174 2.92 -4.40 -10.56
N LEU A 175 3.80 -3.44 -10.31
CA LEU A 175 3.48 -2.16 -9.72
C LEU A 175 4.27 -1.11 -10.48
N TYR A 176 3.61 -0.06 -10.93
CA TYR A 176 4.20 1.05 -11.65
C TYR A 176 4.02 2.32 -10.83
N GLN A 177 5.01 3.19 -10.90
CA GLN A 177 4.96 4.50 -10.28
C GLN A 177 5.36 5.59 -11.27
N ALA A 178 4.82 6.78 -11.06
CA ALA A 178 5.29 8.01 -11.67
C ALA A 178 5.16 9.17 -10.69
N THR A 179 5.92 10.23 -10.92
CA THR A 179 5.76 11.48 -10.17
C THR A 179 5.52 12.59 -11.19
N ASP A 180 4.45 13.35 -11.01
CA ASP A 180 4.13 14.48 -11.88
C ASP A 180 4.99 15.71 -11.55
N LYS A 181 4.77 16.79 -12.32
CA LYS A 181 5.44 18.10 -12.12
C LYS A 181 5.12 18.74 -10.76
N ASP A 182 3.99 18.40 -10.15
CA ASP A 182 3.51 18.93 -8.88
C ASP A 182 4.01 18.09 -7.68
N GLY A 183 4.76 17.02 -7.97
CA GLY A 183 5.27 16.10 -6.97
C GLY A 183 4.18 15.19 -6.40
N CYS A 184 3.09 14.93 -7.11
CA CYS A 184 2.13 13.90 -6.77
C CYS A 184 2.65 12.53 -7.22
N LEU A 185 2.54 11.53 -6.36
CA LEU A 185 2.84 10.13 -6.67
C LEU A 185 1.62 9.50 -7.32
N HIS A 186 1.86 8.89 -8.47
CA HIS A 186 0.92 8.07 -9.20
C HIS A 186 1.34 6.62 -9.05
N VAL A 187 0.41 5.73 -8.69
CA VAL A 187 0.68 4.29 -8.58
C VAL A 187 -0.42 3.50 -9.28
N THR A 188 -0.03 2.49 -10.04
CA THR A 188 -0.96 1.54 -10.67
C THR A 188 -0.35 0.16 -10.78
N ASN A 189 -1.17 -0.87 -10.88
CA ASN A 189 -0.74 -2.24 -11.15
C ASN A 189 -0.88 -2.63 -12.63
N GLU A 190 -1.35 -1.75 -13.50
CA GLU A 190 -1.34 -2.00 -14.95
C GLU A 190 -0.27 -1.13 -15.61
N PRO A 191 0.45 -1.64 -16.62
CA PRO A 191 1.28 -0.77 -17.42
C PRO A 191 0.35 0.29 -18.04
N PRO A 192 0.69 1.58 -17.96
CA PRO A 192 -0.07 2.61 -18.64
C PRO A 192 0.06 2.34 -20.13
N SER A 193 -0.92 1.66 -20.72
CA SER A 193 -0.88 1.38 -22.14
C SER A 193 -1.06 2.70 -22.89
N THR A 194 -0.30 2.85 -23.97
CA THR A 194 -0.14 4.09 -24.75
C THR A 194 -1.46 4.66 -25.29
N ASN A 195 -2.55 3.87 -25.25
CA ASN A 195 -3.87 4.23 -25.76
C ASN A 195 -5.00 4.17 -24.71
N GLN A 196 -4.76 3.72 -23.46
CA GLN A 196 -5.84 3.50 -22.47
C GLN A 196 -5.54 4.00 -21.06
N ALA A 197 -4.34 4.52 -20.78
CA ALA A 197 -4.13 5.27 -19.56
C ALA A 197 -5.09 6.48 -19.59
N PRO A 198 -5.88 6.71 -18.53
CA PRO A 198 -6.73 7.89 -18.49
C PRO A 198 -5.84 9.11 -18.73
N GLN A 199 -6.10 9.86 -19.80
CA GLN A 199 -5.46 11.15 -20.11
C GLN A 199 -5.64 12.20 -19.00
N ALA A 200 -6.19 11.80 -17.85
CA ALA A 200 -6.53 12.62 -16.72
C ALA A 200 -5.32 13.17 -15.96
N HIS A 201 -4.09 12.77 -16.31
CA HIS A 201 -2.91 13.21 -15.56
C HIS A 201 -1.79 13.59 -16.52
N ASP A 202 -1.24 14.78 -16.29
CA ASP A 202 -0.09 15.39 -16.98
C ASP A 202 1.22 14.58 -16.82
N VAL A 203 1.14 13.28 -16.57
CA VAL A 203 2.25 12.36 -16.43
C VAL A 203 2.59 11.80 -17.82
N PRO A 204 3.74 12.15 -18.40
CA PRO A 204 4.19 11.57 -19.66
C PRO A 204 4.27 10.04 -19.57
N HIS A 205 3.98 9.33 -20.65
CA HIS A 205 4.01 7.86 -20.67
C HIS A 205 5.41 7.30 -20.32
N ASP A 206 6.47 8.02 -20.69
CA ASP A 206 7.87 7.72 -20.38
C ASP A 206 8.27 8.03 -18.93
N ALA A 207 7.44 8.75 -18.17
CA ALA A 207 7.68 9.01 -16.75
C ALA A 207 7.35 7.82 -15.85
N TRP A 208 6.57 6.86 -16.35
CA TRP A 208 6.20 5.65 -15.60
C TRP A 208 7.34 4.66 -15.52
N ARG A 209 7.60 4.18 -14.31
CA ARG A 209 8.64 3.20 -14.01
C ARG A 209 8.04 2.05 -13.25
N GLU A 210 8.39 0.83 -13.65
CA GLU A 210 8.06 -0.36 -12.88
C GLU A 210 8.84 -0.35 -11.56
N VAL A 211 8.14 -0.64 -10.47
CA VAL A 211 8.71 -0.86 -9.14
C VAL A 211 9.36 -2.25 -9.15
N PRO A 212 10.67 -2.38 -8.88
CA PRO A 212 11.32 -3.68 -8.92
C PRO A 212 10.71 -4.65 -7.88
N PRO A 213 10.70 -5.97 -8.13
CA PRO A 213 10.20 -6.93 -7.16
C PRO A 213 10.92 -6.82 -5.81
N GLY A 214 10.18 -7.01 -4.72
CA GLY A 214 10.71 -6.88 -3.36
C GLY A 214 11.06 -5.44 -2.95
N HIS A 215 10.51 -4.44 -3.65
CA HIS A 215 10.68 -3.02 -3.30
C HIS A 215 9.36 -2.37 -2.87
N CYS A 216 9.50 -1.31 -2.09
CA CYS A 216 8.41 -0.48 -1.63
C CYS A 216 8.73 1.01 -1.85
N ILE A 217 7.68 1.81 -1.93
CA ILE A 217 7.72 3.26 -2.05
C ILE A 217 7.25 3.82 -0.72
N THR A 218 8.09 4.59 -0.04
CA THR A 218 7.79 5.13 1.28
C THR A 218 7.90 6.66 1.36
N GLY A 219 7.09 7.23 2.25
CA GLY A 219 7.27 8.58 2.75
C GLY A 219 6.74 9.68 1.83
N ARG A 220 7.10 10.92 2.16
CA ARG A 220 6.72 12.11 1.36
C ARG A 220 7.59 12.25 0.12
N ASN A 221 8.86 11.82 0.20
CA ASN A 221 9.79 11.94 -0.91
C ASN A 221 9.72 10.76 -1.89
N PHE A 222 8.85 9.78 -1.63
CA PHE A 222 8.67 8.57 -2.44
C PHE A 222 10.01 7.85 -2.68
N ASN A 223 10.67 7.51 -1.58
CA ASN A 223 11.91 6.78 -1.65
C ASN A 223 11.62 5.32 -1.98
N LEU A 224 12.25 4.83 -3.05
CA LEU A 224 12.23 3.43 -3.41
C LEU A 224 13.22 2.67 -2.51
N GLN A 225 12.73 1.71 -1.75
CA GLN A 225 13.53 0.93 -0.80
C GLN A 225 13.28 -0.57 -1.03
N GLN A 226 14.36 -1.34 -1.12
CA GLN A 226 14.29 -2.80 -1.15
C GLN A 226 13.99 -3.32 0.26
N PHE A 227 12.99 -4.20 0.37
CA PHE A 227 12.63 -4.86 1.63
C PHE A 227 12.83 -6.38 1.58
N ALA A 228 12.91 -6.97 0.39
CA ALA A 228 13.11 -8.39 0.21
C ALA A 228 13.96 -8.69 -1.03
N LEU A 229 14.73 -9.77 -0.96
CA LEU A 229 15.50 -10.29 -2.08
C LEU A 229 14.60 -11.17 -2.95
N THR A 230 14.76 -11.07 -4.26
CA THR A 230 14.14 -11.99 -5.21
C THR A 230 14.78 -13.37 -5.14
N PRO A 231 14.09 -14.45 -5.58
CA PRO A 231 14.68 -15.79 -5.65
C PRO A 231 16.00 -15.81 -6.43
N GLY A 232 16.10 -15.07 -7.54
CA GLY A 232 17.33 -14.95 -8.32
C GLY A 232 18.48 -14.29 -7.54
N GLN A 233 18.21 -13.21 -6.82
CA GLN A 233 19.20 -12.54 -5.96
C GLN A 233 19.65 -13.44 -4.79
N LEU A 234 18.76 -14.27 -4.24
CA LEU A 234 19.13 -15.26 -3.22
C LEU A 234 20.05 -16.35 -3.79
N THR A 235 19.79 -16.82 -5.01
CA THR A 235 20.67 -17.79 -5.70
C THR A 235 22.05 -17.19 -5.97
N GLU A 236 22.11 -15.95 -6.47
CA GLU A 236 23.37 -15.25 -6.72
C GLU A 236 24.17 -15.08 -5.42
N ARG A 237 23.53 -14.62 -4.34
CA ARG A 237 24.17 -14.49 -3.05
C ARG A 237 24.74 -15.82 -2.54
N ARG A 238 23.96 -16.90 -2.62
CA ARG A 238 24.43 -18.25 -2.24
C ARG A 238 25.63 -18.69 -3.09
N SER A 239 25.64 -18.35 -4.38
CA SER A 239 26.76 -18.71 -5.27
C SER A 239 28.06 -18.00 -4.91
N ILE A 240 27.98 -16.73 -4.46
CA ILE A 240 29.12 -15.96 -3.99
C ILE A 240 29.66 -16.56 -2.68
N GLU A 241 28.79 -16.87 -1.73
CA GLU A 241 29.17 -17.48 -0.43
C GLU A 241 29.91 -18.82 -0.63
N LEU A 242 29.48 -19.64 -1.60
CA LEU A 242 30.15 -20.91 -1.93
C LEU A 242 31.52 -20.71 -2.60
N LEU A 243 31.71 -19.64 -3.38
CA LEU A 243 33.00 -19.32 -4.00
C LEU A 243 34.00 -18.84 -2.94
N GLU A 244 33.55 -18.04 -1.98
CA GLU A 244 34.37 -17.57 -0.86
C GLU A 244 34.86 -18.73 0.01
N ASP A 245 33.99 -19.70 0.33
CA ASP A 245 34.35 -20.90 1.10
C ASP A 245 35.31 -21.85 0.34
N SER A 246 35.30 -21.81 -0.99
CA SER A 246 36.20 -22.62 -1.83
C SER A 246 37.60 -22.01 -1.99
N SER A 247 37.82 -20.79 -1.50
CA SER A 247 39.14 -20.18 -1.49
C SER A 247 40.00 -20.94 -0.48
N PRO A 248 41.10 -21.61 -0.90
CA PRO A 248 41.96 -22.31 0.03
C PRO A 248 42.43 -21.33 1.10
N PRO A 249 42.48 -21.74 2.39
CA PRO A 249 42.99 -20.87 3.44
C PRO A 249 44.35 -20.39 2.97
N LEU A 250 44.51 -19.06 2.84
CA LEU A 250 45.77 -18.46 2.41
C LEU A 250 46.86 -18.91 3.38
N ASN A 251 47.57 -19.96 2.98
CA ASN A 251 48.67 -20.54 3.71
C ASN A 251 49.84 -19.59 3.56
N GLY A 252 49.95 -18.63 4.49
CA GLY A 252 50.95 -17.59 4.38
C GLY A 252 50.86 -16.51 5.45
N SER A 253 51.28 -16.86 6.66
CA SER A 253 52.21 -16.07 7.47
C SER A 253 52.29 -14.55 7.17
N SER A 254 51.30 -13.80 7.62
CA SER A 254 51.51 -12.39 7.96
C SER A 254 51.01 -12.18 9.38
N SER A 255 51.95 -12.35 10.31
CA SER A 255 51.85 -11.84 11.67
C SER A 255 51.59 -10.33 11.58
N TRP A 256 50.32 -9.94 11.65
CA TRP A 256 49.95 -8.58 12.02
C TRP A 256 50.07 -8.51 13.54
N THR A 257 51.29 -8.33 14.05
CA THR A 257 51.47 -7.83 15.41
C THR A 257 50.87 -6.44 15.48
N LEU A 258 49.59 -6.36 15.86
CA LEU A 258 48.99 -5.14 16.37
C LEU A 258 49.75 -4.78 17.65
N SER A 259 50.74 -3.90 17.51
CA SER A 259 51.27 -3.13 18.64
C SER A 259 50.13 -2.26 19.18
N MET A 260 49.48 -2.75 20.23
CA MET A 260 48.56 -1.97 21.05
C MET A 260 49.34 -0.80 21.68
N PRO A 261 49.02 0.47 21.40
CA PRO A 261 49.53 1.56 22.20
C PRO A 261 48.94 1.42 23.62
N SER A 262 49.82 1.17 24.58
CA SER A 262 49.51 1.29 26.00
C SER A 262 49.32 2.77 26.33
N SER A 263 48.07 3.24 26.34
CA SER A 263 47.71 4.47 27.02
C SER A 263 46.87 4.13 28.24
N LYS A 264 47.56 4.04 29.38
CA LYS A 264 47.01 4.53 30.64
C LYS A 264 46.58 5.99 30.44
N ASP A 265 45.56 6.38 31.19
CA ASP A 265 45.07 7.76 31.36
C ASP A 265 43.97 8.20 30.38
N ALA A 266 42.73 7.82 30.72
CA ALA A 266 41.57 8.70 30.60
C ALA A 266 40.43 8.11 31.44
N ALA A 267 40.47 8.43 32.73
CA ALA A 267 39.27 8.41 33.56
C ALA A 267 38.35 9.57 33.15
N ASP A 268 37.09 9.39 33.47
CA ASP A 268 36.00 10.36 33.53
C ASP A 268 35.16 10.66 32.30
N THR A 269 33.85 10.59 32.58
CA THR A 269 32.69 11.23 31.93
C THR A 269 32.02 10.47 30.79
N ALA A 270 30.99 9.69 31.13
CA ALA A 270 29.59 9.95 30.74
C ALA A 270 28.77 8.66 30.89
N GLN A 271 28.01 8.61 31.97
CA GLN A 271 26.92 7.68 32.18
C GLN A 271 25.73 8.19 31.36
N GLU A 272 25.52 7.65 30.16
CA GLU A 272 24.27 7.84 29.41
C GLU A 272 23.43 6.57 29.49
N ASP A 273 22.23 6.77 30.02
CA ASP A 273 21.18 5.78 30.27
C ASP A 273 20.80 4.99 29.00
N SER A 274 21.38 3.80 28.85
CA SER A 274 20.84 2.77 27.96
C SER A 274 19.72 1.99 28.67
N SER A 275 18.61 2.68 28.93
CA SER A 275 17.34 2.07 29.32
C SER A 275 16.32 2.25 28.19
N LEU A 276 16.63 1.75 27.00
CA LEU A 276 15.62 1.43 26.00
C LEU A 276 14.86 0.18 26.45
N SER A 277 14.03 0.40 27.47
CA SER A 277 12.92 -0.46 27.82
C SER A 277 12.09 -0.63 26.56
N ARG A 278 12.05 -1.87 26.03
CA ARG A 278 11.00 -2.33 25.12
C ARG A 278 9.68 -2.20 25.87
N ARG A 279 9.13 -0.99 25.94
CA ARG A 279 7.70 -0.81 26.14
C ARG A 279 7.06 -1.30 24.86
N SER A 280 6.70 -2.59 24.85
CA SER A 280 5.56 -3.04 24.08
C SER A 280 4.41 -2.15 24.51
N VAL A 281 4.13 -1.11 23.72
CA VAL A 281 2.86 -0.41 23.85
C VAL A 281 1.85 -1.42 23.35
N GLU A 282 1.30 -2.21 24.27
CA GLU A 282 0.00 -2.85 24.07
C GLU A 282 -0.96 -1.69 23.85
N LEU A 283 -1.08 -1.26 22.59
CA LEU A 283 -2.26 -0.57 22.14
C LEU A 283 -3.33 -1.65 22.23
N ASP A 284 -4.04 -1.69 23.36
CA ASP A 284 -5.34 -2.34 23.47
C ASP A 284 -6.28 -1.59 22.52
N LEU A 285 -6.09 -1.84 21.22
CA LEU A 285 -7.09 -1.56 20.23
C LEU A 285 -8.18 -2.59 20.54
N ASP A 286 -9.19 -2.16 21.29
CA ASP A 286 -10.41 -2.95 21.48
C ASP A 286 -10.87 -3.41 20.10
N ASP A 287 -10.72 -4.70 19.79
CA ASP A 287 -11.10 -5.27 18.50
C ASP A 287 -12.56 -4.97 18.18
N GLU A 288 -13.40 -4.92 19.23
CA GLU A 288 -14.80 -4.50 19.16
C GLU A 288 -14.95 -3.04 18.73
N ALA A 289 -14.14 -2.11 19.24
CA ALA A 289 -14.17 -0.72 18.82
C ALA A 289 -13.65 -0.56 17.38
N PHE A 290 -12.66 -1.35 16.98
CA PHE A 290 -12.20 -1.40 15.59
C PHE A 290 -13.30 -1.91 14.66
N LEU A 291 -13.93 -3.04 14.97
CA LEU A 291 -15.04 -3.60 14.19
C LEU A 291 -16.27 -2.68 14.18
N ALA A 292 -16.58 -2.02 15.29
CA ALA A 292 -17.62 -0.99 15.35
C ALA A 292 -17.31 0.17 14.40
N SER A 293 -16.05 0.62 14.36
CA SER A 293 -15.61 1.66 13.43
C SER A 293 -15.66 1.22 11.96
N MET A 294 -15.48 -0.07 11.69
CA MET A 294 -15.64 -0.65 10.34
C MET A 294 -17.12 -0.72 9.93
N GLY A 295 -18.03 -1.00 10.87
CA GLY A 295 -19.47 -1.12 10.61
C GLY A 295 -20.18 0.21 10.31
N GLU A 296 -19.70 1.33 10.84
CA GLU A 296 -20.30 2.65 10.61
C GLU A 296 -19.97 3.27 9.24
N PHE A 297 -18.92 2.79 8.55
CA PHE A 297 -18.38 3.43 7.35
C PHE A 297 -18.50 2.60 6.06
N ALA A 298 -19.23 1.48 6.07
CA ALA A 298 -19.59 0.81 4.82
C ALA A 298 -20.27 1.84 3.90
N PRO A 299 -19.65 2.25 2.77
CA PRO A 299 -20.25 3.22 1.88
C PRO A 299 -21.58 2.62 1.44
N ARG A 300 -22.71 3.22 1.84
CA ARG A 300 -24.00 2.83 1.27
C ARG A 300 -23.84 3.03 -0.23
N PRO A 301 -23.89 1.98 -1.06
CA PRO A 301 -23.82 2.18 -2.49
C PRO A 301 -25.00 3.09 -2.83
N ALA A 302 -24.70 4.23 -3.45
CA ALA A 302 -25.70 5.19 -3.87
C ALA A 302 -26.48 4.61 -5.06
N TYR A 303 -27.27 3.56 -4.83
CA TYR A 303 -28.26 3.07 -5.77
C TYR A 303 -29.44 4.04 -5.75
N GLY A 304 -29.30 5.15 -6.48
CA GLY A 304 -30.42 5.98 -6.87
C GLY A 304 -31.26 5.26 -7.91
N THR A 305 -32.11 4.31 -7.50
CA THR A 305 -33.18 3.82 -8.39
C THR A 305 -34.26 4.91 -8.47
N SER A 306 -34.11 5.84 -9.40
CA SER A 306 -35.21 6.72 -9.80
C SER A 306 -36.28 5.87 -10.50
N LYS A 307 -37.28 5.40 -9.75
CA LYS A 307 -38.55 4.97 -10.33
C LYS A 307 -39.31 6.22 -10.75
N ALA A 308 -39.16 6.61 -12.01
CA ALA A 308 -40.07 7.56 -12.64
C ALA A 308 -41.49 6.96 -12.66
N ARG A 309 -42.34 7.41 -11.75
CA ARG A 309 -43.80 7.24 -11.84
C ARG A 309 -44.31 8.20 -12.92
N GLY A 310 -44.53 7.69 -14.12
CA GLY A 310 -45.36 8.36 -15.11
C GLY A 310 -46.82 8.31 -14.65
N VAL A 311 -47.37 9.45 -14.27
CA VAL A 311 -48.83 9.65 -14.17
C VAL A 311 -49.27 10.10 -15.56
N LEU A 312 -50.09 9.28 -16.22
CA LEU A 312 -50.83 9.67 -17.41
C LEU A 312 -52.01 10.53 -16.96
N VAL A 313 -52.08 11.76 -17.48
CA VAL A 313 -53.31 12.56 -17.62
C VAL A 313 -53.43 12.90 -19.09
#